data_AF-A0A1V5LKD3-F1
#
_entry.id   AF-A0A1V5LKD3-F1
#
_cell.length_a   1.000
_cell.length_b   1.000
_cell.length_c   1.000
_cell.angle_alpha   90.00
_cell.angle_beta   90.00
_cell.angle_gamma   90.00
#
_symmetry.space_group_name_H-M   'P 1'
#
loop_
_entity.id
_entity.type
_entity.pdbx_description
1 polymer ?
#
loop_
_entity_poly.entity_id
_entity_poly.type
_entity_poly.pdbx_seq_one_letter_code
_entity_poly.pdbx_strand_id
1 'polypeptide(L)' 'MTERKLEVLKDFFPKSAERSFHVTCQAGDILVIEQEHDHGTMCRKNGVICFLLEEEVYRYCRELK' A
#
# COMPACT_ATOMS: atom_id res chain seq x y z
N MET A 1 -1.14 -19.48 -6.25
CA MET A 1 -0.98 -18.57 -5.10
C MET A 1 -1.84 -17.36 -5.41
N THR A 2 -2.84 -17.07 -4.57
CA THR A 2 -3.79 -15.98 -4.83
C THR A 2 -3.08 -14.66 -4.53
N GLU A 3 -2.72 -13.90 -5.56
CA GLU A 3 -2.14 -12.55 -5.39
C GLU A 3 -3.17 -11.65 -4.69
N ARG A 4 -2.91 -11.30 -3.43
CA ARG A 4 -3.75 -10.36 -2.66
C ARG A 4 -3.44 -8.94 -3.11
N LYS A 5 -4.49 -8.14 -3.30
CA LYS A 5 -4.38 -6.77 -3.82
C LYS A 5 -5.13 -5.79 -2.93
N LEU A 6 -4.59 -4.58 -2.80
CA LEU A 6 -5.23 -3.45 -2.15
C LEU A 6 -5.60 -2.41 -3.22
N GLU A 7 -6.83 -1.92 -3.18
CA GLU A 7 -7.25 -0.72 -3.89
C GLU A 7 -7.14 0.47 -2.95
N VAL A 8 -6.46 1.53 -3.37
CA VAL A 8 -6.40 2.79 -2.64
C VAL A 8 -7.73 3.53 -2.84
N LEU A 9 -8.41 3.86 -1.75
CA LEU A 9 -9.70 4.55 -1.75
C LEU A 9 -9.56 6.08 -1.75
N LYS A 10 -8.44 6.59 -1.22
CA LYS A 10 -8.19 8.02 -1.07
C LYS A 10 -6.71 8.32 -1.24
N ASP A 11 -6.40 9.48 -1.84
CA ASP A 11 -5.03 9.96 -1.96
C ASP A 11 -4.36 10.12 -0.60
N PHE A 12 -3.17 9.52 -0.45
CA PHE A 12 -2.33 9.72 0.72
C PHE A 12 -0.85 9.56 0.40
N PHE A 13 -0.03 10.15 1.26
CA PHE A 13 1.41 9.96 1.25
C PHE A 13 1.76 9.01 2.39
N PRO A 14 2.27 7.80 2.11
CA PRO A 14 2.69 6.88 3.14
C PRO A 14 3.78 7.51 4.00
N LYS A 15 3.70 7.40 5.32
CA LYS A 15 4.77 7.89 6.21
C LYS A 15 6.13 7.25 5.88
N SER A 16 6.13 6.02 5.40
CA SER A 16 7.35 5.33 4.94
C SER A 16 7.95 5.99 3.69
N ALA A 17 7.14 6.61 2.86
CA ALA A 17 7.58 7.35 1.68
C ALA A 17 8.20 8.72 2.04
N GLU A 18 7.94 9.28 3.22
CA GLU A 18 8.61 10.51 3.68
C GLU A 18 10.13 10.34 3.76
N ARG A 19 10.62 9.10 4.00
CA ARG A 19 12.06 8.80 4.07
C ARG A 19 12.67 8.42 2.71
N SER A 20 11.85 7.98 1.76
CA SER A 20 12.31 7.33 0.53
C SER A 20 11.67 7.86 -0.76
N PHE A 21 10.99 9.02 -0.72
CA PHE A 21 10.62 9.91 -1.84
C PHE A 21 9.95 9.36 -3.12
N HIS A 22 9.52 8.09 -3.21
CA HIS A 22 9.14 7.53 -4.53
C HIS A 22 7.73 6.95 -4.66
N VAL A 23 6.91 6.92 -3.61
CA VAL A 23 5.57 6.30 -3.72
C VAL A 23 4.49 7.15 -3.09
N THR A 24 3.73 7.82 -3.94
CA THR A 24 2.45 8.44 -3.59
C THR A 24 1.32 7.48 -3.91
N CYS A 25 0.32 7.37 -3.05
CA CYS A 25 -0.87 6.55 -3.28
C CYS A 25 -2.01 7.46 -3.71
N GLN A 26 -2.56 7.23 -4.89
CA GLN A 26 -3.72 7.93 -5.45
C GLN A 26 -4.93 7.01 -5.40
N ALA A 27 -6.11 7.57 -5.22
CA ALA A 27 -7.37 6.83 -5.24
C ALA A 27 -7.52 6.08 -6.58
N GLY A 28 -7.85 4.79 -6.50
CA GLY A 28 -7.92 3.86 -7.62
C GLY A 28 -6.61 3.13 -7.92
N ASP A 29 -5.49 3.47 -7.25
CA ASP A 29 -4.26 2.68 -7.38
C ASP A 29 -4.46 1.26 -6.87
N ILE A 30 -3.85 0.31 -7.57
CA ILE A 30 -3.82 -1.09 -7.16
C ILE A 30 -2.41 -1.44 -6.66
N LEU A 31 -2.33 -1.90 -5.42
CA LEU A 31 -1.11 -2.34 -4.76
C LEU A 31 -1.15 -3.86 -4.64
N VAL A 32 -0.07 -4.53 -5.02
CA VAL A 32 0.07 -5.97 -4.85
C VAL A 32 0.70 -6.24 -3.48
N ILE A 33 0.05 -7.00 -2.62
CA ILE A 33 0.60 -7.35 -1.30
C ILE A 33 1.69 -8.40 -1.51
N GLU A 34 2.92 -8.06 -1.13
CA GLU A 34 4.07 -8.98 -1.18
C GLU A 34 4.25 -9.68 0.17
N GLN A 35 4.16 -8.92 1.28
CA GLN A 35 4.36 -9.42 2.63
C GLN A 35 3.60 -8.60 3.68
N GLU A 36 2.98 -9.25 4.66
CA GLU A 36 2.40 -8.61 5.85
C GLU A 36 3.37 -8.71 7.03
N HIS A 37 3.47 -7.63 7.81
CA HIS A 37 4.26 -7.52 9.04
C HIS A 37 3.34 -7.04 10.18
N ASP A 38 3.77 -7.23 11.44
CA ASP A 38 2.97 -6.87 12.63
C ASP A 38 2.54 -5.39 12.72
N HIS A 39 3.20 -4.49 11.98
CA HIS A 39 2.91 -3.04 12.02
C HIS A 39 2.72 -2.42 10.63
N GLY A 40 2.57 -3.23 9.59
CA GLY A 40 2.36 -2.71 8.25
C GLY A 40 2.43 -3.77 7.14
N THR A 41 2.14 -3.33 5.93
CA THR A 41 2.04 -4.17 4.76
C THR A 41 3.04 -3.70 3.71
N MET A 42 3.94 -4.61 3.31
CA MET A 42 4.81 -4.40 2.16
C MET A 42 4.03 -4.71 0.89
N CYS A 43 3.89 -3.70 0.05
CA CYS A 43 3.19 -3.78 -1.21
C CYS A 43 4.08 -3.35 -2.37
N ARG A 44 3.66 -3.67 -3.59
CA ARG A 44 4.28 -3.23 -4.81
C ARG A 44 3.29 -2.41 -5.63
N LYS A 45 3.67 -1.18 -5.99
CA LYS A 45 2.95 -0.31 -6.92
C LYS A 45 3.78 -0.18 -8.19
N ASN A 46 3.28 -0.67 -9.33
CA ASN A 46 3.97 -0.55 -10.64
C ASN A 46 5.45 -0.96 -10.62
N GLY A 47 5.81 -2.02 -9.89
CA GLY A 47 7.21 -2.47 -9.76
C GLY A 47 8.02 -1.80 -8.64
N VAL A 48 7.50 -0.74 -8.01
CA VAL A 48 8.14 -0.03 -6.90
C VAL A 48 7.61 -0.57 -5.57
N ILE A 49 8.52 -0.90 -4.65
CA ILE A 49 8.17 -1.35 -3.31
C ILE A 49 7.72 -0.15 -2.48
N CYS A 50 6.59 -0.31 -1.79
CA CYS A 50 6.12 0.61 -0.78
C CYS A 50 5.75 -0.13 0.50
N PHE A 51 6.01 0.50 1.63
CA PHE A 51 5.54 0.04 2.92
C PHE A 51 4.40 0.93 3.37
N LEU A 52 3.28 0.31 3.74
CA LEU A 52 2.12 1.00 4.30
C LEU A 52 1.99 0.62 5.78
N LEU A 53 1.76 1.58 6.65
CA LEU A 53 1.41 1.29 8.04
C LEU A 53 0.02 0.66 8.11
N GLU A 54 -0.23 -0.16 9.13
CA GLU A 54 -1.54 -0.81 9.31
C GLU A 54 -2.69 0.20 9.35
N GLU A 55 -2.51 1.33 10.06
CA GLU A 55 -3.50 2.41 10.09
C GLU A 55 -3.76 3.01 8.71
N GLU A 56 -2.74 3.10 7.84
CA GLU A 56 -2.89 3.64 6.49
C GLU A 56 -3.66 2.68 5.60
N VAL A 57 -3.36 1.38 5.69
CA VAL A 57 -4.10 0.33 4.98
C VAL A 57 -5.56 0.34 5.40
N TYR A 58 -5.84 0.40 6.71
CA TYR A 58 -7.21 0.38 7.22
C TYR A 58 -8.01 1.64 6.85
N ARG A 59 -7.38 2.83 6.89
CA ARG A 59 -8.08 4.10 6.61
C ARG A 59 -8.20 4.42 5.13
N TYR A 60 -7.24 4.00 4.31
CA TYR A 60 -7.10 4.48 2.94
C TYR A 60 -7.15 3.38 1.88
N CYS A 61 -7.14 2.10 2.25
CA CYS A 61 -7.14 1.00 1.30
C CYS A 61 -8.27 -0.01 1.53
N ARG A 62 -8.58 -0.80 0.50
CA ARG A 62 -9.52 -1.92 0.56
C ARG A 62 -8.91 -3.16 -0.07
N GLU A 63 -9.04 -4.30 0.59
CA GLU A 63 -8.63 -5.57 0.00
C GLU A 63 -9.60 -6.03 -1.10
N LEU A 64 -9.05 -6.31 -2.27
CA LEU A 64 -9.74 -6.91 -3.41
C LEU A 64 -9.61 -8.44 -3.32
N LYS A 65 -10.75 -9.13 -3.38
CA LYS A 65 -10.84 -10.60 -3.40
C LYS A 65 -10.82 -11.14 -4.83
#